data_AF-A0A1Q7V118-F1
#
_entry.id   AF-A0A1Q7V118-F1
#
_cell.length_a   1.000
_cell.length_b   1.000
_cell.length_c   1.000
_cell.angle_alpha   90.00
_cell.angle_beta   90.00
_cell.angle_gamma   90.00
#
_symmetry.space_group_name_H-M   'P 1'
#
loop_
_entity.id
_entity.type
_entity.pdbx_description
1 polymer ?
#
loop_
_entity_poly.entity_id
_entity_poly.type
_entity_poly.pdbx_seq_one_letter_code
_entity_poly.pdbx_strand_id
1 'polypeptide(L)'
;MGLVILCGTICAPQFFVHAQIARAAIATSDPDFSIVVFPDTQYYQGQNAYVFKDQANWVVSHQAALNIKAVIGMGDIIDGGGYPIDANGTVSGTCVNAPSSTWQTQWQQARAAVNILNAHGIYYQPTIGNHDYDCEADRPQPRSATNYFHYFGNLALSPTTYILDSQGKRTPNFYKIMKMGSTNYMILSLEFFPQSWVVKTANNLISNFSGPVIVATHAYLANDGSGPTFNSTFPAGTAFPLCSGFPSSVYACLNDSLNSYRPVGGGTDGIGLWYQLIGAHQNVFMALSGHVRQPTPGNYPKVPNYNGVGHVDCNVQSWTTLCSNPYRPIQILSDFQGQGNNGYFGYGYLRILTVSPSKKTVSVFTFSPSIASSPGKFPSGIPSYKTDAYDQYTVKFPNTFGGPDTQIVQITSPHDGSHVPTTFAISAVTKGPDKASDMQVWIDGVKKVDYLNLGSLPLGTTVALPGPGVHRVAVQAYDAAKSTWVKSVIYVSNP
;
A
#
# COMPACT_ATOMS: atom_id res chain seq x y z
N MET A 1 50.08 11.83 48.67
CA MET A 1 49.62 12.90 47.76
C MET A 1 48.94 12.23 46.58
N GLY A 2 47.61 12.24 46.56
CA GLY A 2 46.81 11.62 45.51
C GLY A 2 46.64 12.57 44.33
N LEU A 3 46.66 12.02 43.11
CA LEU A 3 46.17 12.69 41.92
C LEU A 3 45.14 11.75 41.27
N VAL A 4 43.86 12.08 41.47
CA VAL A 4 42.74 11.47 40.77
C VAL A 4 42.65 12.12 39.40
N ILE A 5 42.87 11.36 38.33
CA ILE A 5 42.59 11.78 36.97
C ILE A 5 41.16 11.36 36.65
N LEU A 6 40.22 12.30 36.70
CA LEU A 6 38.87 12.13 36.17
C LEU A 6 38.94 12.15 34.64
N CYS A 7 38.78 10.99 34.01
CA CYS A 7 38.53 10.88 32.58
C CYS A 7 37.04 11.13 32.34
N GLY A 8 36.69 12.37 31.98
CA GLY A 8 35.33 12.73 31.56
C GLY A 8 35.09 12.26 30.12
N THR A 9 34.31 11.20 29.95
CA THR A 9 33.74 10.84 28.65
C THR A 9 32.68 11.88 28.27
N ILE A 10 33.04 12.80 27.39
CA ILE A 10 32.08 13.67 26.70
C ILE A 10 31.29 12.80 25.73
N CYS A 11 30.11 12.36 26.15
CA CYS A 11 29.14 11.71 25.28
C CYS A 11 28.49 12.82 24.42
N ALA A 12 29.10 13.14 23.28
CA ALA A 12 28.47 14.00 22.29
C ALA A 12 27.25 13.24 21.71
N PRO A 13 26.03 13.82 21.76
CA PRO A 13 24.88 13.19 21.10
C PRO A 13 25.17 13.13 19.60
N GLN A 14 25.14 11.93 19.04
CA GLN A 14 25.14 11.74 17.59
C GLN A 14 23.83 12.30 17.04
N PHE A 15 23.85 13.57 16.63
CA PHE A 15 22.82 14.12 15.78
C PHE A 15 22.95 13.44 14.42
N PHE A 16 22.10 12.45 14.15
CA PHE A 16 21.85 11.99 12.80
C PHE A 16 21.19 13.14 12.03
N VAL A 17 22.00 14.01 11.44
CA VAL A 17 21.54 14.89 10.37
C VAL A 17 21.28 13.97 9.18
N HIS A 18 20.05 13.46 9.08
CA HIS A 18 19.57 12.95 7.80
C HIS A 18 19.54 14.16 6.88
N ALA A 19 20.58 14.30 6.05
CA ALA A 19 20.58 15.22 4.94
C ALA A 19 19.27 14.97 4.18
N GLN A 20 18.39 15.98 4.13
CA GLN A 20 17.28 15.99 3.21
C GLN A 20 17.88 15.95 1.81
N ILE A 21 18.04 14.77 1.23
CA ILE A 21 18.40 14.64 -0.17
C ILE A 21 17.32 15.40 -0.94
N ALA A 22 17.75 16.44 -1.67
CA ALA A 22 16.88 17.26 -2.49
C ALA A 22 16.03 16.35 -3.39
N ARG A 23 14.72 16.57 -3.29
CA ARG A 23 13.66 15.55 -3.39
C ARG A 23 13.21 15.26 -4.81
N ALA A 24 12.74 14.03 -5.02
CA ALA A 24 12.04 13.51 -6.18
C ALA A 24 11.04 14.53 -6.78
N ALA A 25 11.35 15.07 -7.96
CA ALA A 25 10.42 15.83 -8.77
C ALA A 25 10.10 15.02 -10.04
N ILE A 26 8.83 15.04 -10.45
CA ILE A 26 8.41 14.50 -11.74
C ILE A 26 8.29 15.70 -12.68
N ALA A 27 9.02 15.68 -13.80
CA ALA A 27 9.05 16.82 -14.70
C ALA A 27 7.68 17.01 -15.36
N THR A 28 7.11 18.21 -15.29
CA THR A 28 5.79 18.51 -15.89
C THR A 28 5.80 18.42 -17.42
N SER A 29 6.98 18.43 -18.04
CA SER A 29 7.20 18.18 -19.47
C SER A 29 7.17 16.71 -19.86
N ASP A 30 7.20 15.78 -18.90
CA ASP A 30 7.14 14.35 -19.21
C ASP A 30 5.78 13.99 -19.81
N PRO A 31 5.74 13.10 -20.82
CA PRO A 31 4.49 12.67 -21.43
C PRO A 31 3.64 11.89 -20.43
N ASP A 32 2.32 11.97 -20.60
CA ASP A 32 1.39 11.09 -19.89
C ASP A 32 1.74 9.62 -20.18
N PHE A 33 1.64 8.78 -19.16
CA PHE A 33 1.91 7.34 -19.28
C PHE A 33 0.94 6.54 -18.43
N SER A 34 0.73 5.28 -18.79
CA SER A 34 -0.18 4.40 -18.06
C SER A 34 0.54 3.23 -17.38
N ILE A 35 0.00 2.84 -16.23
CA ILE A 35 0.26 1.58 -15.55
C ILE A 35 -1.07 0.83 -15.53
N VAL A 36 -1.06 -0.44 -15.91
CA VAL A 36 -2.25 -1.29 -15.81
C VAL A 36 -2.13 -2.15 -14.56
N VAL A 37 -3.19 -2.22 -13.76
CA VAL A 37 -3.26 -3.07 -12.58
C VAL A 37 -4.14 -4.27 -12.91
N PHE A 38 -3.57 -5.46 -12.79
CA PHE A 38 -4.33 -6.71 -12.79
C PHE A 38 -4.70 -7.03 -11.34
N PRO A 39 -6.00 -7.19 -11.04
CA PRO A 39 -6.46 -7.52 -9.69
C PRO A 39 -6.18 -9.01 -9.38
N ASP A 40 -6.81 -9.51 -8.33
CA ASP A 40 -6.84 -10.90 -7.90
C ASP A 40 -7.44 -11.79 -9.02
N THR A 41 -6.59 -12.56 -9.71
CA THR A 41 -6.96 -13.29 -10.94
C THR A 41 -7.32 -14.76 -10.69
N GLN A 42 -7.38 -15.21 -9.44
CA GLN A 42 -7.42 -16.63 -9.08
C GLN A 42 -8.55 -17.42 -9.75
N TYR A 43 -9.69 -16.78 -9.98
CA TYR A 43 -10.89 -17.40 -10.55
C TYR A 43 -10.96 -17.37 -12.08
N TYR A 44 -9.95 -16.80 -12.75
CA TYR A 44 -9.88 -16.85 -14.21
C TYR A 44 -9.38 -18.20 -14.71
N GLN A 45 -8.71 -19.00 -13.88
CA GLN A 45 -8.13 -20.26 -14.34
C GLN A 45 -9.20 -21.37 -14.49
N GLY A 46 -8.85 -22.45 -15.19
CA GLY A 46 -9.76 -23.53 -15.56
C GLY A 46 -10.51 -23.22 -16.86
N GLN A 47 -11.85 -23.28 -16.81
CA GLN A 47 -12.70 -23.08 -17.99
C GLN A 47 -12.71 -21.62 -18.50
N ASN A 48 -12.33 -20.67 -17.65
CA ASN A 48 -12.34 -19.24 -17.96
C ASN A 48 -10.96 -18.67 -18.31
N ALA A 49 -9.96 -19.51 -18.59
CA ALA A 49 -8.57 -19.07 -18.77
C ALA A 49 -8.37 -18.06 -19.91
N TYR A 50 -9.36 -17.93 -20.81
CA TYR A 50 -9.40 -16.87 -21.81
C TYR A 50 -9.48 -15.46 -21.20
N VAL A 51 -10.09 -15.30 -20.02
CA VAL A 51 -10.28 -13.99 -19.36
C VAL A 51 -8.94 -13.33 -19.04
N PHE A 52 -7.99 -14.07 -18.46
CA PHE A 52 -6.68 -13.52 -18.16
C PHE A 52 -5.88 -13.20 -19.44
N LYS A 53 -6.05 -14.03 -20.49
CA LYS A 53 -5.46 -13.77 -21.80
C LYS A 53 -6.06 -12.54 -22.48
N ASP A 54 -7.36 -12.31 -22.34
CA ASP A 54 -8.04 -11.13 -22.89
C ASP A 54 -7.51 -9.85 -22.23
N GLN A 55 -7.26 -9.86 -20.92
CA GLN A 55 -6.57 -8.76 -20.24
C GLN A 55 -5.18 -8.51 -20.83
N ALA A 56 -4.36 -9.55 -20.98
CA ALA A 56 -3.02 -9.42 -21.55
C ALA A 56 -3.05 -8.91 -23.01
N ASN A 57 -3.93 -9.45 -23.85
CA ASN A 57 -4.11 -9.04 -25.25
C ASN A 57 -4.61 -7.59 -25.38
N TRP A 58 -5.48 -7.17 -24.46
CA TRP A 58 -5.93 -5.78 -24.42
C TRP A 58 -4.76 -4.84 -24.10
N VAL A 59 -3.91 -5.17 -23.13
CA VAL A 59 -2.72 -4.38 -22.83
C VAL A 59 -1.80 -4.29 -24.04
N VAL A 60 -1.52 -5.40 -24.73
CA VAL A 60 -0.70 -5.41 -25.95
C VAL A 60 -1.27 -4.50 -27.03
N SER A 61 -2.57 -4.61 -27.31
CA SER A 61 -3.22 -3.80 -28.36
C SER A 61 -3.30 -2.30 -28.04
N HIS A 62 -3.23 -1.92 -26.77
CA HIS A 62 -3.35 -0.52 -26.32
C HIS A 62 -2.02 0.07 -25.82
N GLN A 63 -0.93 -0.70 -25.83
CA GLN A 63 0.37 -0.29 -25.28
C GLN A 63 0.86 1.04 -25.83
N ALA A 64 0.84 1.21 -27.16
CA ALA A 64 1.30 2.43 -27.81
C ALA A 64 0.35 3.61 -27.56
N ALA A 65 -0.96 3.40 -27.73
CA ALA A 65 -1.97 4.45 -27.62
C ALA A 65 -2.08 5.04 -26.21
N LEU A 66 -1.91 4.19 -25.19
CA LEU A 66 -1.97 4.60 -23.78
C LEU A 66 -0.57 4.78 -23.14
N ASN A 67 0.50 4.64 -23.93
CA ASN A 67 1.87 4.69 -23.44
C ASN A 67 2.07 3.81 -22.17
N ILE A 68 1.61 2.56 -22.24
CA ILE A 68 1.63 1.62 -21.11
C ILE A 68 3.07 1.23 -20.82
N LYS A 69 3.53 1.51 -19.59
CA LYS A 69 4.91 1.22 -19.16
C LYS A 69 5.03 -0.13 -18.47
N ALA A 70 4.06 -0.49 -17.64
CA ALA A 70 4.10 -1.71 -16.85
C ALA A 70 2.69 -2.22 -16.56
N VAL A 71 2.62 -3.51 -16.26
CA VAL A 71 1.47 -4.17 -15.65
C VAL A 71 1.86 -4.63 -14.25
N ILE A 72 1.03 -4.36 -13.25
CA ILE A 72 1.28 -4.78 -11.87
C ILE A 72 0.11 -5.68 -11.43
N GLY A 73 0.40 -6.94 -11.13
CA GLY A 73 -0.57 -7.89 -10.57
C GLY A 73 -0.66 -7.74 -9.06
N MET A 74 -1.85 -7.88 -8.48
CA MET A 74 -2.09 -7.67 -7.03
C MET A 74 -2.04 -8.94 -6.18
N GLY A 75 -1.45 -10.03 -6.68
CA GLY A 75 -1.47 -11.32 -5.98
C GLY A 75 -2.72 -12.12 -6.26
N ASP A 76 -2.81 -13.28 -5.62
CA ASP A 76 -3.83 -14.30 -5.87
C ASP A 76 -3.95 -14.56 -7.37
N ILE A 77 -2.81 -14.89 -7.96
CA ILE A 77 -2.70 -15.19 -9.39
C ILE A 77 -3.47 -16.49 -9.68
N ILE A 78 -3.38 -17.44 -8.77
CA ILE A 78 -4.08 -18.73 -8.76
C ILE A 78 -4.93 -18.89 -7.50
N ASP A 79 -5.81 -19.90 -7.47
CA ASP A 79 -6.73 -20.17 -6.33
C ASP A 79 -6.17 -21.23 -5.37
N GLY A 80 -5.23 -22.07 -5.80
CA GLY A 80 -4.46 -22.94 -4.91
C GLY A 80 -3.02 -23.11 -5.36
N GLY A 81 -2.06 -22.75 -4.50
CA GLY A 81 -0.63 -22.71 -4.80
C GLY A 81 0.00 -24.08 -4.99
N GLY A 82 -0.60 -25.13 -4.42
CA GLY A 82 -0.24 -26.51 -4.70
C GLY A 82 0.76 -27.10 -3.70
N TYR A 83 1.25 -28.30 -3.99
CA TYR A 83 2.29 -28.93 -3.17
C TYR A 83 3.66 -28.29 -3.45
N PRO A 84 4.58 -28.23 -2.48
CA PRO A 84 5.95 -27.80 -2.73
C PRO A 84 6.60 -28.66 -3.80
N ILE A 85 7.34 -28.03 -4.71
CA ILE A 85 8.05 -28.67 -5.81
C ILE A 85 9.56 -28.42 -5.73
N ASP A 86 10.33 -29.34 -6.30
CA ASP A 86 11.75 -29.14 -6.56
C ASP A 86 11.98 -28.25 -7.79
N ALA A 87 13.26 -28.00 -8.12
CA ALA A 87 13.65 -27.18 -9.25
C ALA A 87 13.17 -27.73 -10.62
N ASN A 88 12.85 -29.02 -10.71
CA ASN A 88 12.36 -29.67 -11.93
C ASN A 88 10.83 -29.68 -12.02
N GLY A 89 10.12 -29.12 -11.03
CA GLY A 89 8.66 -29.17 -10.97
C GLY A 89 8.08 -30.46 -10.41
N THR A 90 8.91 -31.31 -9.79
CA THR A 90 8.45 -32.55 -9.15
C THR A 90 8.03 -32.27 -7.71
N VAL A 91 6.88 -32.79 -7.30
CA VAL A 91 6.40 -32.66 -5.91
C VAL A 91 7.45 -33.18 -4.93
N SER A 92 7.90 -32.32 -4.02
CA SER A 92 9.00 -32.58 -3.09
C SER A 92 8.57 -32.50 -1.61
N GLY A 93 7.28 -32.28 -1.35
CA GLY A 93 6.75 -32.13 0.00
C GLY A 93 5.25 -32.47 0.08
N THR A 94 4.72 -32.40 1.30
CA THR A 94 3.32 -32.68 1.60
C THR A 94 2.68 -31.48 2.30
N CYS A 95 1.39 -31.27 2.04
CA CYS A 95 0.57 -30.31 2.78
C CYS A 95 -0.31 -31.05 3.80
N VAL A 96 -0.68 -30.39 4.88
CA VAL A 96 -1.65 -30.92 5.86
C VAL A 96 -3.02 -30.99 5.22
N ASN A 97 -3.42 -29.93 4.53
CA ASN A 97 -4.63 -29.86 3.72
C ASN A 97 -4.24 -30.05 2.26
N ALA A 98 -4.83 -31.06 1.61
CA ALA A 98 -4.54 -31.33 0.21
C ALA A 98 -4.97 -30.14 -0.66
N PRO A 99 -4.08 -29.57 -1.49
CA PRO A 99 -4.43 -28.51 -2.43
C PRO A 99 -5.33 -29.05 -3.54
N SER A 100 -6.01 -28.13 -4.23
CA SER A 100 -6.87 -28.46 -5.38
C SER A 100 -6.12 -29.26 -6.45
N SER A 101 -6.68 -30.35 -6.97
CA SER A 101 -6.06 -31.17 -8.02
C SER A 101 -5.78 -30.44 -9.34
N THR A 102 -6.19 -29.17 -9.45
CA THR A 102 -6.02 -28.33 -10.64
C THR A 102 -4.85 -27.33 -10.53
N TRP A 103 -4.12 -27.28 -9.41
CA TRP A 103 -3.11 -26.25 -9.16
C TRP A 103 -2.06 -26.10 -10.28
N GLN A 104 -1.56 -27.20 -10.86
CA GLN A 104 -0.62 -27.12 -11.99
C GLN A 104 -1.22 -26.39 -13.20
N THR A 105 -2.46 -26.76 -13.56
CA THR A 105 -3.17 -26.17 -14.70
C THR A 105 -3.39 -24.69 -14.49
N GLN A 106 -3.73 -24.27 -13.25
CA GLN A 106 -3.91 -22.86 -12.91
C GLN A 106 -2.63 -22.04 -13.15
N TRP A 107 -1.50 -22.53 -12.63
CA TRP A 107 -0.20 -21.88 -12.84
C TRP A 107 0.21 -21.84 -14.33
N GLN A 108 0.01 -22.92 -15.07
CA GLN A 108 0.31 -22.99 -16.51
C GLN A 108 -0.50 -21.97 -17.31
N GLN A 109 -1.80 -21.85 -17.02
CA GLN A 109 -2.69 -20.91 -17.70
C GLN A 109 -2.37 -19.46 -17.35
N ALA A 110 -2.08 -19.17 -16.08
CA ALA A 110 -1.61 -17.86 -15.64
C ALA A 110 -0.29 -17.46 -16.34
N ARG A 111 0.70 -18.37 -16.38
CA ARG A 111 1.96 -18.13 -17.08
C ARG A 111 1.75 -17.93 -18.58
N ALA A 112 0.81 -18.65 -19.20
CA ALA A 112 0.47 -18.46 -20.61
C ALA A 112 -0.07 -17.04 -20.90
N ALA A 113 -0.93 -16.50 -20.02
CA ALA A 113 -1.41 -15.12 -20.15
C ALA A 113 -0.27 -14.10 -19.99
N VAL A 114 0.59 -14.27 -18.98
CA VAL A 114 1.72 -13.36 -18.75
C VAL A 114 2.78 -13.46 -19.85
N ASN A 115 2.95 -14.62 -20.48
CA ASN A 115 3.86 -14.78 -21.63
C ASN A 115 3.44 -13.93 -22.84
N ILE A 116 2.15 -13.61 -22.98
CA ILE A 116 1.68 -12.65 -24.00
C ILE A 116 2.33 -11.28 -23.77
N LEU A 117 2.32 -10.77 -22.53
CA LEU A 117 2.96 -9.50 -22.18
C LEU A 117 4.48 -9.53 -22.44
N ASN A 118 5.15 -10.59 -21.99
CA ASN A 118 6.60 -10.75 -22.15
C ASN A 118 7.01 -10.78 -23.63
N ALA A 119 6.25 -11.47 -24.48
CA ALA A 119 6.52 -11.57 -25.91
C ALA A 119 6.45 -10.20 -26.62
N HIS A 120 5.75 -9.23 -26.02
CA HIS A 120 5.64 -7.85 -26.50
C HIS A 120 6.45 -6.84 -25.68
N GLY A 121 7.39 -7.32 -24.84
CA GLY A 121 8.29 -6.44 -24.09
C GLY A 121 7.60 -5.64 -22.97
N ILE A 122 6.42 -6.05 -22.52
CA ILE A 122 5.67 -5.39 -21.44
C ILE A 122 6.03 -6.05 -20.11
N TYR A 123 6.61 -5.26 -19.18
CA TYR A 123 6.95 -5.76 -17.86
C TYR A 123 5.69 -6.06 -17.04
N TYR A 124 5.60 -7.30 -16.54
CA TYR A 124 4.61 -7.72 -15.54
C TYR A 124 5.30 -7.86 -14.18
N GLN A 125 4.76 -7.21 -13.15
CA GLN A 125 5.17 -7.33 -11.76
C GLN A 125 4.22 -8.32 -11.05
N PRO A 126 4.60 -9.60 -10.87
CA PRO A 126 3.76 -10.60 -10.21
C PRO A 126 3.84 -10.48 -8.68
N THR A 127 3.15 -9.52 -8.05
CA THR A 127 3.04 -9.53 -6.59
C THR A 127 2.36 -10.83 -6.14
N ILE A 128 2.82 -11.40 -5.02
CA ILE A 128 2.30 -12.67 -4.48
C ILE A 128 1.13 -12.39 -3.53
N GLY A 129 0.07 -13.19 -3.62
CA GLY A 129 -1.06 -13.20 -2.69
C GLY A 129 -1.06 -14.39 -1.74
N ASN A 130 -2.09 -14.50 -0.91
CA ASN A 130 -2.16 -15.59 0.07
C ASN A 130 -2.44 -16.95 -0.59
N HIS A 131 -3.13 -16.98 -1.73
CA HIS A 131 -3.39 -18.23 -2.46
C HIS A 131 -2.16 -18.77 -3.19
N ASP A 132 -1.18 -17.92 -3.48
CA ASP A 132 -0.01 -18.24 -4.33
C ASP A 132 1.11 -19.02 -3.61
N TYR A 133 1.04 -19.15 -2.29
CA TYR A 133 1.99 -19.96 -1.52
C TYR A 133 1.70 -21.45 -1.66
N ASP A 134 2.72 -22.30 -1.63
CA ASP A 134 2.53 -23.74 -1.53
C ASP A 134 1.83 -24.07 -0.21
N CYS A 135 0.91 -25.04 -0.22
CA CYS A 135 0.09 -25.43 0.92
C CYS A 135 -0.67 -24.24 1.53
N GLU A 136 -1.25 -23.37 0.69
CA GLU A 136 -1.93 -22.13 1.06
C GLU A 136 -3.06 -22.31 2.10
N ALA A 137 -3.68 -23.48 2.12
CA ALA A 137 -4.76 -23.83 3.05
C ALA A 137 -4.26 -24.19 4.46
N ASP A 138 -2.97 -24.47 4.64
CA ASP A 138 -2.40 -24.86 5.94
C ASP A 138 -2.34 -23.68 6.92
N ARG A 139 -2.44 -23.96 8.23
CA ARG A 139 -2.37 -22.97 9.32
C ARG A 139 -1.47 -23.51 10.44
N PRO A 140 -0.42 -22.80 10.90
CA PRO A 140 0.18 -21.57 10.37
C PRO A 140 0.44 -21.59 8.86
N GLN A 141 0.10 -20.49 8.16
CA GLN A 141 0.27 -20.45 6.71
C GLN A 141 1.76 -20.51 6.32
N PRO A 142 2.19 -21.48 5.50
CA PRO A 142 3.56 -21.55 5.02
C PRO A 142 3.94 -20.35 4.16
N ARG A 143 5.24 -20.05 4.09
CA ARG A 143 5.83 -19.09 3.14
C ARG A 143 6.60 -19.75 1.99
N SER A 144 6.34 -21.05 1.76
CA SER A 144 6.95 -21.76 0.64
C SER A 144 6.34 -21.23 -0.66
N ALA A 145 7.19 -20.85 -1.61
CA ALA A 145 6.78 -20.23 -2.87
C ALA A 145 7.44 -20.93 -4.07
N THR A 146 7.61 -22.25 -3.98
CA THR A 146 8.34 -23.04 -4.99
C THR A 146 7.60 -23.03 -6.33
N ASN A 147 6.27 -23.17 -6.32
CA ASN A 147 5.46 -23.04 -7.53
C ASN A 147 5.53 -21.64 -8.11
N TYR A 148 5.34 -20.61 -7.28
CA TYR A 148 5.48 -19.22 -7.71
C TYR A 148 6.83 -18.99 -8.44
N PHE A 149 7.96 -19.46 -7.89
CA PHE A 149 9.26 -19.27 -8.53
C PHE A 149 9.47 -20.15 -9.76
N HIS A 150 8.93 -21.37 -9.80
CA HIS A 150 8.96 -22.20 -11.00
C HIS A 150 8.25 -21.50 -12.17
N TYR A 151 7.07 -20.93 -11.93
CA TYR A 151 6.27 -20.30 -12.96
C TYR A 151 6.58 -18.83 -13.21
N PHE A 152 7.09 -18.06 -12.24
CA PHE A 152 7.31 -16.61 -12.38
C PHE A 152 8.71 -16.13 -12.00
N GLY A 153 9.57 -17.00 -11.44
CA GLY A 153 10.94 -16.64 -11.04
C GLY A 153 11.92 -16.43 -12.20
N ASN A 154 11.57 -16.92 -13.39
CA ASN A 154 12.36 -16.83 -14.63
C ASN A 154 11.52 -16.26 -15.78
N LEU A 155 10.80 -15.16 -15.53
CA LEU A 155 10.18 -14.37 -16.61
C LEU A 155 11.28 -13.74 -17.48
N ALA A 156 11.03 -13.62 -18.79
CA ALA A 156 11.97 -13.02 -19.74
C ALA A 156 12.35 -11.59 -19.33
N LEU A 157 11.38 -10.84 -18.81
CA LEU A 157 11.61 -9.55 -18.18
C LEU A 157 11.72 -9.75 -16.66
N SER A 158 12.95 -9.76 -16.18
CA SER A 158 13.24 -9.94 -14.76
C SER A 158 13.15 -8.63 -13.96
N PRO A 159 12.91 -8.71 -12.64
CA PRO A 159 13.05 -7.56 -11.76
C PRO A 159 14.50 -7.06 -11.72
N THR A 160 14.72 -5.87 -11.18
CA THR A 160 16.07 -5.34 -10.96
C THR A 160 16.78 -6.17 -9.90
N THR A 161 16.12 -6.40 -8.76
CA THR A 161 16.69 -7.11 -7.62
C THR A 161 15.61 -7.81 -6.82
N TYR A 162 15.91 -9.04 -6.35
CA TYR A 162 15.14 -9.73 -5.31
C TYR A 162 15.70 -9.37 -3.92
N ILE A 163 14.83 -9.18 -2.94
CA ILE A 163 15.22 -9.18 -1.53
C ILE A 163 15.49 -10.64 -1.15
N LEU A 164 16.70 -10.89 -0.65
CA LEU A 164 17.13 -12.24 -0.27
C LEU A 164 16.85 -12.47 1.22
N ASP A 165 16.56 -13.71 1.58
CA ASP A 165 16.51 -14.14 2.98
C ASP A 165 17.92 -14.28 3.59
N SER A 166 17.98 -14.67 4.86
CA SER A 166 19.26 -14.85 5.58
C SER A 166 20.12 -15.99 5.03
N GLN A 167 19.57 -16.89 4.21
CA GLN A 167 20.30 -17.94 3.50
C GLN A 167 20.66 -17.55 2.05
N GLY A 168 20.38 -16.31 1.64
CA GLY A 168 20.66 -15.82 0.29
C GLY A 168 19.68 -16.34 -0.77
N LYS A 169 18.55 -16.93 -0.39
CA LYS A 169 17.52 -17.38 -1.34
C LYS A 169 16.62 -16.22 -1.73
N ARG A 170 16.11 -16.27 -2.96
CA ARG A 170 15.13 -15.29 -3.46
C ARG A 170 13.84 -15.41 -2.63
N THR A 171 13.29 -14.26 -2.24
CA THR A 171 11.94 -14.17 -1.65
C THR A 171 10.98 -13.51 -2.65
N PRO A 172 9.65 -13.65 -2.51
CA PRO A 172 8.69 -12.98 -3.40
C PRO A 172 8.61 -11.46 -3.14
N ASN A 173 9.59 -10.90 -2.41
CA ASN A 173 9.81 -9.47 -2.25
C ASN A 173 10.90 -9.01 -3.22
N PHE A 174 10.60 -8.08 -4.11
CA PHE A 174 11.53 -7.65 -5.15
C PHE A 174 11.12 -6.31 -5.74
N TYR A 175 12.02 -5.66 -6.46
CA TYR A 175 11.70 -4.40 -7.13
C TYR A 175 12.23 -4.32 -8.56
N LYS A 176 11.56 -3.47 -9.35
CA LYS A 176 12.00 -3.03 -10.67
C LYS A 176 12.24 -1.53 -10.65
N ILE A 177 13.43 -1.11 -11.08
CA ILE A 177 13.69 0.28 -11.44
C ILE A 177 13.49 0.42 -12.94
N MET A 178 12.66 1.37 -13.34
CA MET A 178 12.40 1.65 -14.74
C MET A 178 12.16 3.14 -14.99
N LYS A 179 12.55 3.60 -16.17
CA LYS A 179 12.38 4.99 -16.58
C LYS A 179 10.97 5.21 -17.14
N MET A 180 10.23 6.15 -16.56
CA MET A 180 8.92 6.59 -17.03
C MET A 180 8.99 8.10 -17.24
N GLY A 181 8.97 8.55 -18.50
CA GLY A 181 9.36 9.92 -18.84
C GLY A 181 10.85 10.14 -18.64
N SER A 182 11.22 11.20 -17.93
CA SER A 182 12.61 11.52 -17.57
C SER A 182 13.04 10.89 -16.24
N THR A 183 12.09 10.41 -15.42
CA THR A 183 12.32 9.96 -14.04
C THR A 183 12.42 8.43 -13.91
N ASN A 184 13.31 7.97 -13.02
CA ASN A 184 13.35 6.57 -12.61
C ASN A 184 12.32 6.33 -11.50
N TYR A 185 11.44 5.36 -11.71
CA TYR A 185 10.49 4.85 -10.72
C TYR A 185 10.98 3.52 -10.17
N MET A 186 10.75 3.27 -8.88
CA MET A 186 10.88 1.94 -8.28
C MET A 186 9.48 1.35 -8.11
N ILE A 187 9.23 0.19 -8.69
CA ILE A 187 8.05 -0.63 -8.40
C ILE A 187 8.51 -1.72 -7.43
N LEU A 188 8.13 -1.62 -6.16
CA LEU A 188 8.49 -2.54 -5.08
C LEU A 188 7.32 -3.45 -4.75
N SER A 189 7.47 -4.75 -4.94
CA SER A 189 6.51 -5.75 -4.47
C SER A 189 6.94 -6.31 -3.14
N LEU A 190 6.00 -6.35 -2.21
CA LEU A 190 6.13 -6.99 -0.92
C LEU A 190 5.14 -8.16 -0.82
N GLU A 191 5.53 -9.16 -0.06
CA GLU A 191 4.78 -10.39 0.15
C GLU A 191 3.50 -10.17 0.98
N PHE A 192 2.60 -11.14 0.98
CA PHE A 192 1.43 -11.10 1.85
C PHE A 192 1.85 -11.02 3.32
N PHE A 193 1.31 -10.01 4.01
CA PHE A 193 1.73 -9.60 5.36
C PHE A 193 3.25 -9.62 5.55
N PRO A 194 3.99 -8.64 4.97
CA PRO A 194 5.45 -8.65 4.96
C PRO A 194 6.03 -8.83 6.36
N GLN A 195 7.03 -9.69 6.50
CA GLN A 195 7.69 -9.89 7.79
C GLN A 195 8.41 -8.62 8.24
N SER A 196 8.60 -8.45 9.55
CA SER A 196 9.26 -7.26 10.12
C SER A 196 10.67 -7.00 9.54
N TRP A 197 11.43 -8.06 9.25
CA TRP A 197 12.75 -7.95 8.63
C TRP A 197 12.67 -7.50 7.15
N VAL A 198 11.59 -7.88 6.44
CA VAL A 198 11.30 -7.41 5.08
C VAL A 198 10.93 -5.93 5.12
N VAL A 199 10.05 -5.52 6.04
CA VAL A 199 9.66 -4.11 6.23
C VAL A 199 10.89 -3.25 6.54
N LYS A 200 11.80 -3.72 7.41
CA LYS A 200 13.07 -3.03 7.70
C LYS A 200 13.95 -2.90 6.45
N THR A 201 14.02 -3.95 5.63
CA THR A 201 14.81 -3.93 4.39
C THR A 201 14.20 -2.98 3.36
N ALA A 202 12.88 -3.02 3.18
CA ALA A 202 12.13 -2.11 2.33
C ALA A 202 12.32 -0.65 2.75
N ASN A 203 12.28 -0.35 4.05
CA ASN A 203 12.59 0.97 4.58
C ASN A 203 13.95 1.49 4.09
N ASN A 204 14.99 0.66 4.20
CA ASN A 204 16.33 1.04 3.74
C ASN A 204 16.38 1.25 2.21
N LEU A 205 15.67 0.44 1.42
CA LEU A 205 15.61 0.60 -0.02
C LEU A 205 14.93 1.92 -0.41
N ILE A 206 13.79 2.23 0.21
CA ILE A 206 13.03 3.45 -0.07
C ILE A 206 13.81 4.70 0.36
N SER A 207 14.42 4.69 1.55
CA SER A 207 15.25 5.80 2.05
C SER A 207 16.43 6.13 1.13
N ASN A 208 17.01 5.12 0.46
CA ASN A 208 18.17 5.30 -0.42
C ASN A 208 17.79 5.58 -1.89
N PHE A 209 16.50 5.61 -2.22
CA PHE A 209 16.04 5.87 -3.59
C PHE A 209 15.53 7.30 -3.75
N SER A 210 16.10 8.05 -4.69
CA SER A 210 15.76 9.46 -4.90
C SER A 210 14.50 9.69 -5.75
N GLY A 211 13.98 8.65 -6.42
CA GLY A 211 12.81 8.74 -7.30
C GLY A 211 11.49 8.35 -6.64
N PRO A 212 10.37 8.41 -7.38
CA PRO A 212 9.08 7.96 -6.90
C PRO A 212 9.02 6.43 -6.72
N VAL A 213 8.48 5.97 -5.61
CA VAL A 213 8.27 4.55 -5.31
C VAL A 213 6.79 4.19 -5.42
N ILE A 214 6.49 3.12 -6.14
CA ILE A 214 5.19 2.44 -6.16
C ILE A 214 5.34 1.16 -5.36
N VAL A 215 4.62 1.03 -4.25
CA VAL A 215 4.61 -0.17 -3.42
C VAL A 215 3.39 -1.01 -3.78
N ALA A 216 3.58 -2.28 -4.10
CA ALA A 216 2.53 -3.26 -4.30
C ALA A 216 2.60 -4.34 -3.22
N THR A 217 1.48 -4.63 -2.59
CA THR A 217 1.34 -5.75 -1.63
C THR A 217 -0.09 -6.26 -1.72
N HIS A 218 -0.29 -7.56 -1.53
CA HIS A 218 -1.61 -8.15 -1.71
C HIS A 218 -2.62 -7.63 -0.68
N ALA A 219 -2.28 -7.65 0.61
CA ALA A 219 -3.16 -7.18 1.68
C ALA A 219 -2.67 -5.87 2.29
N TYR A 220 -3.50 -4.84 2.20
CA TYR A 220 -3.24 -3.51 2.73
C TYR A 220 -4.53 -2.89 3.32
N LEU A 221 -4.88 -1.66 2.91
CA LEU A 221 -6.07 -0.94 3.35
C LEU A 221 -7.19 -1.06 2.30
N ALA A 222 -8.42 -1.18 2.80
CA ALA A 222 -9.66 -0.98 2.08
C ALA A 222 -9.84 0.49 1.65
N ASN A 223 -10.83 0.74 0.78
CA ASN A 223 -11.11 2.08 0.25
C ASN A 223 -11.56 3.10 1.30
N ASP A 224 -12.11 2.65 2.42
CA ASP A 224 -12.47 3.48 3.55
C ASP A 224 -11.30 3.67 4.51
N GLY A 225 -10.07 3.25 4.16
CA GLY A 225 -8.87 3.28 5.01
C GLY A 225 -8.89 2.27 6.16
N SER A 226 -9.91 1.41 6.23
CA SER A 226 -9.90 0.25 7.11
C SER A 226 -8.91 -0.80 6.61
N GLY A 227 -8.32 -1.63 7.47
CA GLY A 227 -7.68 -2.89 7.09
C GLY A 227 -8.76 -3.94 6.88
N PRO A 228 -8.44 -5.12 6.33
CA PRO A 228 -9.42 -6.18 6.16
C PRO A 228 -10.02 -6.56 7.53
N THR A 229 -11.29 -6.23 7.75
CA THR A 229 -12.08 -6.72 8.90
C THR A 229 -13.42 -7.21 8.39
N PHE A 230 -13.61 -8.52 8.44
CA PHE A 230 -14.86 -9.15 8.04
C PHE A 230 -15.65 -9.51 9.30
N ASN A 231 -16.68 -8.69 9.55
CA ASN A 231 -17.88 -8.94 10.38
C ASN A 231 -18.04 -8.24 11.75
N SER A 232 -17.75 -6.93 11.89
CA SER A 232 -18.31 -6.17 13.04
C SER A 232 -18.93 -4.83 12.64
N THR A 233 -20.06 -4.53 13.26
CA THR A 233 -20.71 -3.21 13.25
C THR A 233 -19.91 -2.30 14.16
N PHE A 234 -19.41 -1.16 13.64
CA PHE A 234 -18.70 -0.18 14.45
C PHE A 234 -19.50 1.12 14.55
N PRO A 235 -19.53 1.79 15.71
CA PRO A 235 -20.15 3.10 15.83
C PRO A 235 -19.39 4.16 15.00
N ALA A 236 -20.11 5.08 14.37
CA ALA A 236 -19.50 6.23 13.69
C ALA A 236 -18.65 7.06 14.69
N GLY A 237 -17.40 7.38 14.32
CA GLY A 237 -16.51 8.19 15.15
C GLY A 237 -15.65 7.42 16.17
N THR A 238 -15.67 6.08 16.18
CA THR A 238 -14.70 5.30 16.95
C THR A 238 -13.38 5.20 16.17
N ALA A 239 -12.33 5.82 16.70
CA ALA A 239 -10.99 5.80 16.12
C ALA A 239 -10.27 4.50 16.48
N PHE A 240 -10.27 3.45 15.64
CA PHE A 240 -9.34 2.33 15.89
C PHE A 240 -8.72 1.74 14.61
N PRO A 241 -7.38 1.66 14.56
CA PRO A 241 -6.65 1.07 13.47
C PRO A 241 -6.55 -0.45 13.67
N LEU A 242 -7.57 -1.15 13.18
CA LEU A 242 -7.56 -2.43 12.47
C LEU A 242 -6.43 -3.40 12.85
N CYS A 243 -6.82 -4.42 13.62
CA CYS A 243 -6.25 -5.75 13.86
C CYS A 243 -4.74 -5.96 14.14
N SER A 244 -3.89 -4.94 14.23
CA SER A 244 -2.61 -5.09 14.94
C SER A 244 -2.10 -3.81 15.62
N GLY A 245 -1.55 -3.98 16.82
CA GLY A 245 -0.96 -2.93 17.65
C GLY A 245 -1.65 -2.63 18.98
N PHE A 246 -2.84 -3.19 19.23
CA PHE A 246 -3.61 -2.99 20.47
C PHE A 246 -4.16 -4.33 21.03
N PRO A 247 -4.49 -4.41 22.34
CA PRO A 247 -4.85 -5.67 23.00
C PRO A 247 -5.98 -6.41 22.30
N SER A 248 -5.73 -7.68 21.95
CA SER A 248 -6.65 -8.59 21.26
C SER A 248 -7.94 -8.88 22.03
N SER A 249 -8.04 -8.50 23.30
CA SER A 249 -9.23 -8.65 24.15
C SER A 249 -10.35 -7.67 23.82
N VAL A 250 -10.13 -6.67 22.97
CA VAL A 250 -11.08 -5.57 22.73
C VAL A 250 -11.77 -5.64 21.35
N TYR A 251 -11.15 -6.27 20.34
CA TYR A 251 -11.64 -6.23 18.95
C TYR A 251 -11.63 -7.63 18.33
N ALA A 252 -12.81 -8.24 18.18
CA ALA A 252 -13.00 -9.56 17.59
C ALA A 252 -12.64 -9.58 16.09
N CYS A 253 -11.35 -9.68 15.77
CA CYS A 253 -10.82 -9.89 14.43
C CYS A 253 -11.01 -11.38 14.05
N LEU A 254 -11.91 -11.69 13.12
CA LEU A 254 -12.37 -13.07 12.92
C LEU A 254 -11.83 -13.73 11.63
N ASN A 255 -11.89 -13.07 10.46
CA ASN A 255 -11.53 -13.68 9.16
C ASN A 255 -10.56 -12.82 8.33
N ASP A 256 -9.76 -13.47 7.47
CA ASP A 256 -8.76 -12.88 6.55
C ASP A 256 -7.80 -11.83 7.15
N SER A 257 -7.30 -12.12 8.35
CA SER A 257 -6.37 -11.26 9.09
C SER A 257 -5.03 -11.96 9.37
N LEU A 258 -4.04 -11.20 9.82
CA LEU A 258 -2.77 -11.76 10.29
C LEU A 258 -2.98 -12.87 11.36
N ASN A 259 -3.99 -12.70 12.21
CA ASN A 259 -4.35 -13.67 13.25
C ASN A 259 -5.03 -14.94 12.72
N SER A 260 -5.76 -14.88 11.60
CA SER A 260 -6.40 -16.06 11.01
C SER A 260 -5.42 -16.85 10.15
N TYR A 261 -4.57 -16.17 9.37
CA TYR A 261 -3.56 -16.81 8.52
C TYR A 261 -2.38 -17.35 9.34
N ARG A 262 -2.00 -16.65 10.41
CA ARG A 262 -0.82 -16.98 11.24
C ARG A 262 0.40 -17.33 10.38
N PRO A 263 0.81 -16.47 9.42
CA PRO A 263 1.89 -16.81 8.51
C PRO A 263 3.17 -17.15 9.28
N VAL A 264 3.88 -18.18 8.83
CA VAL A 264 5.16 -18.59 9.43
C VAL A 264 6.12 -17.40 9.43
N GLY A 265 6.75 -17.14 10.58
CA GLY A 265 7.61 -15.96 10.79
C GLY A 265 6.87 -14.67 11.14
N GLY A 266 5.54 -14.72 11.29
CA GLY A 266 4.71 -13.54 11.54
C GLY A 266 4.57 -12.66 10.31
N GLY A 267 4.10 -11.43 10.49
CA GLY A 267 3.86 -10.48 9.41
C GLY A 267 3.45 -9.10 9.92
N THR A 268 3.30 -8.17 9.00
CA THR A 268 2.82 -6.81 9.25
C THR A 268 1.56 -6.59 8.42
N ASP A 269 0.46 -6.22 9.06
CA ASP A 269 -0.81 -5.95 8.37
C ASP A 269 -0.83 -4.56 7.70
N GLY A 270 -1.94 -4.20 7.06
CA GLY A 270 -2.04 -2.95 6.31
C GLY A 270 -1.80 -1.70 7.16
N ILE A 271 -2.29 -1.69 8.39
CA ILE A 271 -2.07 -0.56 9.31
C ILE A 271 -0.62 -0.51 9.76
N GLY A 272 -0.04 -1.64 10.14
CA GLY A 272 1.38 -1.72 10.47
C GLY A 272 2.25 -1.23 9.32
N LEU A 273 1.92 -1.62 8.08
CA LEU A 273 2.63 -1.18 6.87
C LEU A 273 2.49 0.31 6.62
N TRP A 274 1.34 0.92 6.92
CA TRP A 274 1.21 2.38 6.87
C TRP A 274 2.23 3.05 7.79
N TYR A 275 2.21 2.72 9.09
CA TYR A 275 3.06 3.41 10.07
C TYR A 275 4.55 3.10 9.87
N GLN A 276 4.87 1.85 9.55
CA GLN A 276 6.25 1.39 9.50
C GLN A 276 6.93 1.61 8.14
N LEU A 277 6.17 1.92 7.07
CA LEU A 277 6.73 2.02 5.73
C LEU A 277 6.03 3.09 4.87
N ILE A 278 4.77 2.88 4.49
CA ILE A 278 4.12 3.66 3.43
C ILE A 278 3.93 5.13 3.83
N GLY A 279 3.43 5.38 5.05
CA GLY A 279 3.24 6.73 5.58
C GLY A 279 4.53 7.38 6.10
N ALA A 280 5.58 6.59 6.31
CA ALA A 280 6.88 7.06 6.80
C ALA A 280 7.75 7.70 5.70
N HIS A 281 7.47 7.39 4.42
CA HIS A 281 8.32 7.78 3.29
C HIS A 281 7.62 8.75 2.33
N GLN A 282 8.17 9.95 2.20
CA GLN A 282 7.59 11.00 1.35
C GLN A 282 7.78 10.76 -0.15
N ASN A 283 8.76 9.93 -0.54
CA ASN A 283 9.04 9.53 -1.92
C ASN A 283 8.20 8.31 -2.35
N VAL A 284 7.33 7.76 -1.50
CA VAL A 284 6.29 6.84 -1.96
C VAL A 284 5.25 7.66 -2.72
N PHE A 285 5.10 7.36 -4.01
CA PHE A 285 4.12 7.98 -4.89
C PHE A 285 2.76 7.30 -4.77
N MET A 286 2.78 5.97 -4.68
CA MET A 286 1.57 5.17 -4.71
C MET A 286 1.74 3.85 -3.94
N ALA A 287 0.68 3.41 -3.28
CA ALA A 287 0.52 2.07 -2.72
C ALA A 287 -0.66 1.37 -3.43
N LEU A 288 -0.45 0.12 -3.84
CA LEU A 288 -1.39 -0.70 -4.59
C LEU A 288 -1.66 -2.02 -3.85
N SER A 289 -2.93 -2.45 -3.79
CA SER A 289 -3.32 -3.71 -3.17
C SER A 289 -4.57 -4.38 -3.76
N GLY A 290 -4.80 -5.64 -3.37
CA GLY A 290 -5.97 -6.48 -3.66
C GLY A 290 -6.60 -7.04 -2.36
N HIS A 291 -6.97 -8.33 -2.35
CA HIS A 291 -7.35 -9.14 -1.17
C HIS A 291 -8.66 -8.79 -0.41
N VAL A 292 -9.18 -7.56 -0.50
CA VAL A 292 -10.31 -7.09 0.33
C VAL A 292 -11.68 -7.60 -0.19
N ARG A 293 -12.05 -8.79 0.29
CA ARG A 293 -13.27 -9.53 -0.05
C ARG A 293 -14.53 -9.14 0.75
N GLN A 294 -15.27 -8.11 0.32
CA GLN A 294 -16.65 -7.77 0.79
C GLN A 294 -16.97 -7.88 2.30
N PRO A 295 -17.17 -6.77 3.04
CA PRO A 295 -18.10 -6.77 4.17
C PRO A 295 -19.53 -6.81 3.61
N THR A 296 -20.39 -7.64 4.21
CA THR A 296 -21.82 -7.66 3.94
C THR A 296 -22.42 -6.24 4.04
N PRO A 297 -23.32 -5.83 3.12
CA PRO A 297 -23.99 -4.53 3.20
C PRO A 297 -24.71 -4.34 4.54
N GLY A 298 -24.44 -3.26 5.28
CA GLY A 298 -25.26 -2.87 6.43
C GLY A 298 -24.57 -2.20 7.62
N ASN A 299 -23.24 -2.28 7.75
CA ASN A 299 -22.56 -1.75 8.95
C ASN A 299 -22.10 -0.28 8.83
N TYR A 300 -22.10 0.31 7.63
CA TYR A 300 -21.69 1.71 7.42
C TYR A 300 -22.54 2.40 6.34
N PRO A 301 -23.35 3.43 6.68
CA PRO A 301 -24.21 4.11 5.73
C PRO A 301 -23.49 4.90 4.62
N LYS A 302 -22.15 5.01 4.69
CA LYS A 302 -21.32 5.78 3.74
C LYS A 302 -20.29 4.93 3.00
N VAL A 303 -20.25 3.61 3.23
CA VAL A 303 -19.36 2.69 2.51
C VAL A 303 -20.19 2.01 1.43
N PRO A 304 -19.75 1.98 0.17
CA PRO A 304 -20.47 1.30 -0.91
C PRO A 304 -20.64 -0.19 -0.58
N ASN A 305 -21.64 -0.84 -1.18
CA ASN A 305 -21.91 -2.27 -1.01
C ASN A 305 -20.72 -3.19 -1.36
N TYR A 306 -19.65 -2.64 -1.94
CA TYR A 306 -18.42 -3.33 -2.28
C TYR A 306 -17.22 -2.43 -1.92
N ASN A 307 -16.43 -2.81 -0.91
CA ASN A 307 -15.25 -2.05 -0.47
C ASN A 307 -13.92 -2.52 -1.11
N GLY A 308 -13.98 -3.52 -2.01
CA GLY A 308 -12.80 -4.13 -2.66
C GLY A 308 -12.21 -3.29 -3.80
N VAL A 309 -12.79 -2.14 -4.14
CA VAL A 309 -12.21 -1.20 -5.10
C VAL A 309 -12.27 0.23 -4.61
N GLY A 310 -11.32 1.03 -5.10
CA GLY A 310 -11.34 2.47 -4.92
C GLY A 310 -9.97 3.01 -4.60
N HIS A 311 -9.97 4.07 -3.82
CA HIS A 311 -8.80 4.64 -3.19
C HIS A 311 -9.17 5.01 -1.75
N VAL A 312 -8.19 5.17 -0.87
CA VAL A 312 -8.44 5.62 0.51
C VAL A 312 -9.09 7.01 0.49
N ASP A 313 -10.37 7.08 0.85
CA ASP A 313 -11.16 8.32 0.87
C ASP A 313 -10.96 9.09 2.19
N CYS A 314 -10.28 10.23 2.11
CA CYS A 314 -10.02 11.07 3.27
C CYS A 314 -11.22 11.85 3.79
N ASN A 315 -12.36 11.85 3.09
CA ASN A 315 -13.62 12.33 3.67
C ASN A 315 -14.16 11.36 4.72
N VAL A 316 -13.86 10.06 4.58
CA VAL A 316 -14.25 9.01 5.51
C VAL A 316 -13.26 8.88 6.67
N GLN A 317 -11.98 9.18 6.44
CA GLN A 317 -10.87 8.94 7.39
C GLN A 317 -10.22 10.22 7.94
N SER A 318 -10.92 11.36 7.92
CA SER A 318 -10.34 12.67 8.25
C SER A 318 -9.74 12.80 9.67
N TRP A 319 -10.08 11.88 10.58
CA TRP A 319 -9.56 11.85 11.95
C TRP A 319 -8.30 11.00 12.15
N THR A 320 -7.88 10.19 11.17
CA THR A 320 -6.70 9.32 11.30
C THR A 320 -5.42 9.98 10.79
N THR A 321 -4.26 9.40 11.13
CA THR A 321 -2.97 9.89 10.64
C THR A 321 -2.77 9.63 9.15
N LEU A 322 -3.50 8.65 8.58
CA LEU A 322 -3.57 8.37 7.14
C LEU A 322 -3.82 9.65 6.33
N CYS A 323 -4.88 10.38 6.69
CA CYS A 323 -5.39 11.50 5.91
C CYS A 323 -4.90 12.86 6.38
N SER A 324 -4.38 12.96 7.60
CA SER A 324 -3.70 14.15 8.10
C SER A 324 -2.21 14.19 7.74
N ASN A 325 -1.62 13.09 7.26
CA ASN A 325 -0.29 13.12 6.66
C ASN A 325 -0.33 13.97 5.37
N PRO A 326 0.35 15.14 5.35
CA PRO A 326 0.29 16.04 4.21
C PRO A 326 1.11 15.55 3.01
N TYR A 327 1.94 14.52 3.17
CA TYR A 327 2.73 13.91 2.10
C TYR A 327 2.27 12.49 1.78
N ARG A 328 1.06 12.11 2.19
CA ARG A 328 0.52 10.76 1.96
C ARG A 328 0.57 10.37 0.47
N PRO A 329 0.93 9.11 0.17
CA PRO A 329 0.85 8.59 -1.18
C PRO A 329 -0.59 8.40 -1.64
N ILE A 330 -0.76 8.20 -2.95
CA ILE A 330 -1.99 7.69 -3.53
C ILE A 330 -2.14 6.23 -3.08
N GLN A 331 -3.29 5.81 -2.56
CA GLN A 331 -3.52 4.44 -2.07
C GLN A 331 -4.71 3.86 -2.83
N ILE A 332 -4.48 2.87 -3.68
CA ILE A 332 -5.49 2.31 -4.59
C ILE A 332 -5.67 0.83 -4.32
N LEU A 333 -6.92 0.43 -4.17
CA LEU A 333 -7.35 -0.95 -3.98
C LEU A 333 -8.01 -1.47 -5.27
N SER A 334 -7.63 -2.67 -5.67
CA SER A 334 -8.06 -3.32 -6.92
C SER A 334 -8.36 -4.80 -6.69
N ASP A 335 -9.42 -5.10 -5.96
CA ASP A 335 -9.94 -6.46 -5.78
C ASP A 335 -11.32 -6.55 -6.43
N PHE A 336 -11.49 -7.46 -7.39
CA PHE A 336 -12.79 -7.79 -7.97
C PHE A 336 -13.24 -9.22 -7.64
N GLN A 337 -12.45 -10.00 -6.90
CA GLN A 337 -12.63 -11.42 -6.66
C GLN A 337 -14.00 -11.73 -6.06
N GLY A 338 -14.56 -10.82 -5.25
CA GLY A 338 -15.89 -10.91 -4.66
C GLY A 338 -17.07 -10.64 -5.61
N GLN A 339 -16.81 -10.28 -6.88
CA GLN A 339 -17.84 -10.04 -7.90
C GLN A 339 -18.01 -11.30 -8.78
N GLY A 340 -19.22 -11.86 -8.92
CA GLY A 340 -19.41 -13.08 -9.73
C GLY A 340 -20.66 -13.90 -9.41
N ASN A 341 -20.94 -14.92 -10.22
CA ASN A 341 -22.00 -15.93 -10.00
C ASN A 341 -21.70 -16.72 -8.70
N ASN A 342 -22.48 -16.52 -7.63
CA ASN A 342 -22.16 -16.94 -6.24
C ASN A 342 -20.94 -16.24 -5.59
N GLY A 343 -20.48 -15.12 -6.15
CA GLY A 343 -19.51 -14.22 -5.50
C GLY A 343 -18.04 -14.38 -5.91
N TYR A 344 -17.66 -15.29 -6.83
CA TYR A 344 -16.24 -15.57 -7.14
C TYR A 344 -15.93 -15.69 -8.63
N PHE A 345 -15.69 -14.56 -9.31
CA PHE A 345 -15.21 -14.58 -10.69
C PHE A 345 -14.38 -13.38 -11.12
N GLY A 346 -14.59 -12.19 -10.57
CA GLY A 346 -13.85 -10.97 -10.94
C GLY A 346 -14.24 -10.32 -12.27
N TYR A 347 -14.99 -11.01 -13.13
CA TYR A 347 -15.50 -10.50 -14.42
C TYR A 347 -14.44 -9.94 -15.39
N GLY A 348 -13.16 -10.26 -15.20
CA GLY A 348 -12.07 -9.82 -16.07
C GLY A 348 -11.73 -8.33 -16.00
N TYR A 349 -12.14 -7.62 -14.94
CA TYR A 349 -11.80 -6.20 -14.79
C TYR A 349 -10.30 -5.99 -14.56
N LEU A 350 -9.77 -4.93 -15.15
CA LEU A 350 -8.44 -4.37 -14.89
C LEU A 350 -8.59 -2.87 -14.57
N ARG A 351 -7.57 -2.28 -13.96
CA ARG A 351 -7.53 -0.81 -13.75
C ARG A 351 -6.45 -0.18 -14.61
N ILE A 352 -6.77 0.97 -15.21
CA ILE A 352 -5.87 1.76 -16.04
C ILE A 352 -5.56 3.04 -15.28
N LEU A 353 -4.30 3.18 -14.85
CA LEU A 353 -3.82 4.32 -14.07
C LEU A 353 -3.00 5.20 -14.99
N THR A 354 -3.55 6.33 -15.41
CA THR A 354 -2.85 7.29 -16.28
C THR A 354 -2.25 8.40 -15.44
N VAL A 355 -0.92 8.41 -15.36
CA VAL A 355 -0.14 9.43 -14.69
C VAL A 355 0.08 10.58 -15.67
N SER A 356 -0.38 11.78 -15.30
CA SER A 356 -0.18 13.00 -16.07
C SER A 356 0.73 13.97 -15.31
N PRO A 357 2.04 14.00 -15.62
CA PRO A 357 2.98 14.93 -15.00
C PRO A 357 2.61 16.40 -15.23
N SER A 358 2.14 16.74 -16.43
CA SER A 358 1.75 18.11 -16.78
C SER A 358 0.57 18.62 -15.96
N LYS A 359 -0.41 17.75 -15.68
CA LYS A 359 -1.59 18.05 -14.86
C LYS A 359 -1.38 17.79 -13.37
N LYS A 360 -0.29 17.10 -13.00
CA LYS A 360 -0.02 16.62 -11.63
C LYS A 360 -1.15 15.75 -11.08
N THR A 361 -1.68 14.86 -11.92
CA THR A 361 -2.81 13.99 -11.56
C THR A 361 -2.60 12.55 -12.00
N VAL A 362 -3.28 11.62 -11.32
CA VAL A 362 -3.48 10.25 -11.78
C VAL A 362 -4.97 10.03 -12.02
N SER A 363 -5.33 9.67 -13.25
CA SER A 363 -6.69 9.26 -13.60
C SER A 363 -6.81 7.75 -13.57
N VAL A 364 -7.87 7.23 -12.98
CA VAL A 364 -8.11 5.79 -12.81
C VAL A 364 -9.40 5.42 -13.51
N PHE A 365 -9.34 4.34 -14.29
CA PHE A 365 -10.48 3.75 -15.00
C PHE A 365 -10.53 2.24 -14.77
N THR A 366 -11.72 1.69 -14.57
CA THR A 366 -11.93 0.24 -14.49
C THR A 366 -12.63 -0.28 -15.74
N PHE A 367 -12.05 -1.30 -16.36
CA PHE A 367 -12.51 -1.85 -17.64
C PHE A 367 -12.36 -3.37 -17.69
N SER A 368 -13.32 -4.08 -18.27
CA SER A 368 -13.24 -5.52 -18.55
C SER A 368 -13.14 -5.77 -20.06
N PRO A 369 -11.94 -6.17 -20.54
CA PRO A 369 -11.76 -6.56 -21.95
C PRO A 369 -12.62 -7.74 -22.37
N SER A 370 -12.84 -8.71 -21.48
CA SER A 370 -13.62 -9.91 -21.79
C SER A 370 -15.10 -9.60 -21.96
N ILE A 371 -15.67 -8.73 -21.12
CA ILE A 371 -17.07 -8.29 -21.29
C ILE A 371 -17.20 -7.46 -22.57
N ALA A 372 -16.24 -6.57 -22.84
CA ALA A 372 -16.29 -5.74 -24.04
C ALA A 372 -16.24 -6.55 -25.34
N SER A 373 -15.41 -7.60 -25.38
CA SER A 373 -15.23 -8.44 -26.57
C SER A 373 -16.32 -9.51 -26.72
N SER A 374 -16.83 -10.05 -25.61
CA SER A 374 -17.70 -11.23 -25.59
C SER A 374 -18.80 -11.11 -24.52
N PRO A 375 -19.68 -10.09 -24.57
CA PRO A 375 -20.66 -9.82 -23.52
C PRO A 375 -21.60 -11.01 -23.26
N GLY A 376 -21.90 -11.83 -24.28
CA GLY A 376 -22.73 -13.02 -24.15
C GLY A 376 -22.14 -14.16 -23.30
N LYS A 377 -20.87 -14.09 -22.90
CA LYS A 377 -20.24 -15.03 -21.95
C LYS A 377 -20.41 -14.61 -20.48
N PHE A 378 -21.01 -13.45 -20.24
CA PHE A 378 -21.18 -12.86 -18.91
C PHE A 378 -22.66 -12.64 -18.59
N PRO A 379 -23.04 -12.54 -17.30
CA PRO A 379 -24.41 -12.18 -16.93
C PRO A 379 -24.83 -10.86 -17.57
N SER A 380 -26.10 -10.78 -18.00
CA SER A 380 -26.66 -9.58 -18.60
C SER A 380 -26.62 -8.39 -17.63
N GLY A 381 -26.35 -7.20 -18.15
CA GLY A 381 -26.33 -5.95 -17.38
C GLY A 381 -25.03 -5.65 -16.63
N ILE A 382 -24.03 -6.54 -16.67
CA ILE A 382 -22.69 -6.23 -16.16
C ILE A 382 -21.94 -5.38 -17.20
N PRO A 383 -21.54 -4.13 -16.87
CA PRO A 383 -20.94 -3.25 -17.86
C PRO A 383 -19.47 -3.62 -18.11
N SER A 384 -18.97 -3.41 -19.32
CA SER A 384 -17.53 -3.51 -19.59
C SER A 384 -16.74 -2.34 -18.98
N TYR A 385 -17.39 -1.19 -18.80
CA TYR A 385 -16.79 0.03 -18.25
C TYR A 385 -17.56 0.48 -17.01
N LYS A 386 -16.87 0.63 -15.88
CA LYS A 386 -17.48 1.10 -14.63
C LYS A 386 -17.27 2.60 -14.47
N THR A 387 -18.33 3.32 -14.11
CA THR A 387 -18.36 4.80 -14.09
C THR A 387 -18.65 5.40 -12.72
N ASP A 388 -18.85 4.58 -11.70
CA ASP A 388 -19.05 5.07 -10.34
C ASP A 388 -17.75 5.63 -9.75
N ALA A 389 -17.87 6.37 -8.65
CA ALA A 389 -16.77 7.12 -8.05
C ALA A 389 -15.62 6.24 -7.51
N TYR A 390 -15.82 4.93 -7.35
CA TYR A 390 -14.77 4.00 -6.91
C TYR A 390 -14.00 3.39 -8.08
N ASP A 391 -14.52 3.52 -9.30
CA ASP A 391 -14.00 2.89 -10.51
C ASP A 391 -13.52 3.90 -11.56
N GLN A 392 -14.08 5.10 -11.56
CA GLN A 392 -13.69 6.20 -12.44
C GLN A 392 -13.47 7.49 -11.64
N TYR A 393 -12.20 7.89 -11.45
CA TYR A 393 -11.85 9.10 -10.71
C TYR A 393 -10.49 9.66 -11.11
N THR A 394 -10.17 10.86 -10.61
CA THR A 394 -8.85 11.49 -10.76
C THR A 394 -8.37 11.99 -9.42
N VAL A 395 -7.15 11.64 -9.04
CA VAL A 395 -6.48 12.09 -7.82
C VAL A 395 -5.30 13.00 -8.16
N LYS A 396 -5.00 13.97 -7.29
CA LYS A 396 -3.80 14.79 -7.41
C LYS A 396 -2.56 14.00 -7.01
N PHE A 397 -1.41 14.39 -7.54
CA PHE A 397 -0.12 13.90 -7.06
C PHE A 397 0.02 14.18 -5.56
N PRO A 398 0.75 13.31 -4.82
CA PRO A 398 1.17 13.65 -3.47
C PRO A 398 1.92 14.98 -3.46
N ASN A 399 1.77 15.75 -2.39
CA ASN A 399 2.39 17.08 -2.25
C ASN A 399 3.92 17.05 -2.41
N THR A 400 4.57 15.91 -2.21
CA THR A 400 6.00 15.72 -2.49
C THR A 400 6.33 16.02 -3.95
N PHE A 401 5.50 15.55 -4.88
CA PHE A 401 5.77 15.60 -6.33
C PHE A 401 5.00 16.71 -7.02
N GLY A 402 3.75 16.96 -6.61
CA GLY A 402 2.93 18.03 -7.16
C GLY A 402 3.23 19.41 -6.57
N GLY A 403 3.81 19.45 -5.37
CA GLY A 403 3.75 20.62 -4.50
C GLY A 403 2.34 20.79 -3.89
N PRO A 404 2.21 21.34 -2.67
CA PRO A 404 0.91 21.62 -2.10
C PRO A 404 0.25 22.83 -2.81
N ASP A 405 -1.07 22.74 -3.03
CA ASP A 405 -1.87 23.84 -3.63
C ASP A 405 -2.36 24.85 -2.58
N THR A 406 -2.27 24.50 -1.30
CA THR A 406 -2.63 25.35 -0.14
C THR A 406 -1.55 25.24 0.93
N GLN A 407 -1.65 26.02 2.02
CA GLN A 407 -0.81 25.76 3.18
C GLN A 407 -0.99 24.29 3.66
N ILE A 408 0.10 23.65 4.03
CA ILE A 408 0.11 22.40 4.81
C ILE A 408 1.00 22.59 6.04
N VAL A 409 0.74 21.77 7.06
CA VAL A 409 1.59 21.62 8.24
C VAL A 409 1.98 20.16 8.38
N GLN A 410 3.22 19.87 8.78
CA GLN A 410 3.71 18.52 9.05
C GLN A 410 4.41 18.51 10.41
N ILE A 411 4.03 17.59 11.28
CA ILE A 411 4.84 17.26 12.47
C ILE A 411 6.10 16.53 12.00
N THR A 412 7.26 17.08 12.32
CA THR A 412 8.57 16.55 11.91
C THR A 412 9.24 15.73 13.00
N SER A 413 8.88 15.97 14.27
CA SER A 413 9.28 15.15 15.41
C SER A 413 8.28 15.35 16.56
N PRO A 414 7.92 14.28 17.30
CA PRO A 414 8.28 12.89 17.04
C PRO A 414 7.61 12.34 15.78
N HIS A 415 8.08 11.20 15.27
CA HIS A 415 7.38 10.50 14.19
C HIS A 415 6.12 9.81 14.71
N ASP A 416 5.19 9.55 13.82
CA ASP A 416 3.98 8.80 14.13
C ASP A 416 4.31 7.39 14.67
N GLY A 417 3.66 6.99 15.76
CA GLY A 417 3.93 5.74 16.49
C GLY A 417 5.13 5.78 17.44
N SER A 418 5.78 6.92 17.65
CA SER A 418 6.96 7.01 18.54
C SER A 418 6.61 6.80 20.01
N HIS A 419 7.56 6.21 20.75
CA HIS A 419 7.52 6.18 22.21
C HIS A 419 8.18 7.44 22.76
N VAL A 420 7.51 8.15 23.66
CA VAL A 420 7.96 9.44 24.19
C VAL A 420 7.85 9.48 25.72
N PRO A 421 8.75 10.22 26.41
CA PRO A 421 8.56 10.54 27.82
C PRO A 421 7.31 11.43 28.04
N THR A 422 6.85 11.55 29.28
CA THR A 422 5.63 12.32 29.62
C THR A 422 5.73 13.76 29.12
N THR A 423 6.91 14.37 29.19
CA THR A 423 7.21 15.67 28.57
C THR A 423 8.23 15.46 27.46
N PHE A 424 7.91 15.87 26.25
CA PHE A 424 8.77 15.68 25.08
C PHE A 424 8.79 16.92 24.18
N ALA A 425 9.85 17.04 23.38
CA ALA A 425 9.98 18.10 22.39
C ALA A 425 9.17 17.78 21.14
N ILE A 426 8.48 18.79 20.60
CA ILE A 426 7.71 18.70 19.37
C ILE A 426 8.19 19.73 18.35
N SER A 427 8.30 19.31 17.09
CA SER A 427 8.61 20.20 15.97
C SER A 427 7.62 19.98 14.84
N ALA A 428 7.25 21.08 14.17
CA ALA A 428 6.41 21.05 12.99
C ALA A 428 6.77 22.20 12.06
N VAL A 429 6.66 21.92 10.76
CA VAL A 429 6.95 22.87 9.69
C VAL A 429 5.72 23.07 8.83
N THR A 430 5.58 24.27 8.28
CA THR A 430 4.55 24.56 7.29
C THR A 430 5.19 24.69 5.91
N LYS A 431 4.45 24.29 4.87
CA LYS A 431 4.85 24.44 3.46
C LYS A 431 3.63 24.77 2.63
N GLY A 432 3.73 25.64 1.64
CA GLY A 432 2.56 26.06 0.86
C GLY A 432 2.83 27.29 0.02
N PRO A 433 1.96 27.61 -0.95
CA PRO A 433 1.95 28.90 -1.62
C PRO A 433 1.39 30.01 -0.72
N ASP A 434 0.61 29.66 0.30
CA ASP A 434 0.01 30.58 1.26
C ASP A 434 0.97 30.87 2.44
N LYS A 435 0.50 31.67 3.41
CA LYS A 435 1.26 32.00 4.63
C LYS A 435 0.50 31.51 5.86
N ALA A 436 1.15 30.66 6.65
CA ALA A 436 0.69 30.30 7.99
C ALA A 436 0.79 31.51 8.92
N SER A 437 -0.32 31.88 9.58
CA SER A 437 -0.32 32.95 10.58
C SER A 437 -0.31 32.44 12.00
N ASP A 438 -0.92 31.30 12.33
CA ASP A 438 -1.03 30.87 13.73
C ASP A 438 -0.73 29.38 13.85
N MET A 439 -0.17 28.96 14.98
CA MET A 439 0.17 27.56 15.24
C MET A 439 -0.29 27.11 16.60
N GLN A 440 -0.95 25.95 16.64
CA GLN A 440 -1.46 25.37 17.89
C GLN A 440 -1.04 23.92 18.02
N VAL A 441 -0.75 23.51 19.26
CA VAL A 441 -0.50 22.11 19.62
C VAL A 441 -1.61 21.62 20.53
N TRP A 442 -2.17 20.46 20.21
CA TRP A 442 -3.27 19.82 20.92
C TRP A 442 -2.89 18.40 21.30
N ILE A 443 -3.22 18.01 22.53
CA ILE A 443 -3.07 16.64 23.05
C ILE A 443 -4.46 16.15 23.44
N ASP A 444 -4.93 15.07 22.83
CA ASP A 444 -6.24 14.47 23.07
C ASP A 444 -7.41 15.45 22.99
N GLY A 445 -7.31 16.41 22.06
CA GLY A 445 -8.34 17.44 21.88
C GLY A 445 -8.27 18.60 22.86
N VAL A 446 -7.26 18.64 23.75
CA VAL A 446 -6.99 19.77 24.64
C VAL A 446 -5.84 20.61 24.09
N LYS A 447 -6.08 21.91 23.89
CA LYS A 447 -5.05 22.86 23.44
C LYS A 447 -3.98 23.02 24.53
N LYS A 448 -2.72 22.83 24.16
CA LYS A 448 -1.55 22.97 25.06
C LYS A 448 -0.71 24.19 24.74
N VAL A 449 -0.66 24.56 23.47
CA VAL A 449 0.17 25.66 22.95
C VAL A 449 -0.64 26.45 21.95
N ASP A 450 -0.49 27.78 21.99
CA ASP A 450 -1.12 28.73 21.06
C ASP A 450 -0.13 29.85 20.72
N TYR A 451 0.45 29.77 19.53
CA TYR A 451 1.43 30.71 19.02
C TYR A 451 0.81 31.53 17.89
N LEU A 452 0.75 32.85 18.09
CA LEU A 452 0.22 33.79 17.12
C LEU A 452 1.32 34.31 16.19
N ASN A 453 0.97 34.60 14.95
CA ASN A 453 1.85 35.15 13.90
C ASN A 453 3.13 34.33 13.60
N LEU A 454 3.06 33.00 13.64
CA LEU A 454 4.19 32.10 13.39
C LEU A 454 3.93 31.08 12.26
N GLY A 455 4.93 30.89 11.40
CA GLY A 455 4.89 29.92 10.29
C GLY A 455 5.53 28.55 10.60
N SER A 456 6.08 28.37 11.80
CA SER A 456 6.66 27.12 12.28
C SER A 456 6.57 27.09 13.80
N LEU A 457 6.56 25.88 14.40
CA LEU A 457 6.67 25.79 15.85
C LEU A 457 8.04 26.32 16.29
N PRO A 458 8.12 27.19 17.31
CA PRO A 458 9.38 27.62 17.90
C PRO A 458 10.27 26.45 18.28
N LEU A 459 11.57 26.60 18.06
CA LEU A 459 12.56 25.61 18.45
C LEU A 459 12.49 25.37 19.96
N GLY A 460 12.48 24.11 20.38
CA GLY A 460 12.39 23.74 21.80
C GLY A 460 10.96 23.76 22.38
N THR A 461 9.93 23.90 21.54
CA THR A 461 8.54 23.69 21.99
C THR A 461 8.41 22.30 22.64
N THR A 462 7.90 22.25 23.87
CA THR A 462 7.64 21.01 24.60
C THR A 462 6.15 20.91 24.96
N VAL A 463 5.66 19.68 25.06
CA VAL A 463 4.31 19.37 25.51
C VAL A 463 4.33 18.21 26.49
N ALA A 464 3.34 18.17 27.38
CA ALA A 464 3.17 17.11 28.37
C ALA A 464 1.90 16.29 28.09
N LEU A 465 2.04 14.96 28.16
CA LEU A 465 0.96 14.00 28.08
C LEU A 465 0.18 13.98 29.40
N PRO A 466 -1.14 13.73 29.37
CA PRO A 466 -1.97 13.70 30.56
C PRO A 466 -1.73 12.47 31.45
N GLY A 467 -1.08 11.43 30.92
CA GLY A 467 -0.72 10.21 31.65
C GLY A 467 0.00 9.20 30.75
N PRO A 468 0.19 7.96 31.22
CA PRO A 468 0.64 6.83 30.41
C PRO A 468 -0.43 6.40 29.39
N GLY A 469 0.00 5.79 28.29
CA GLY A 469 -0.87 5.27 27.24
C GLY A 469 -0.60 5.89 25.87
N VAL A 470 -1.54 5.70 24.95
CA VAL A 470 -1.46 6.23 23.58
C VAL A 470 -2.23 7.54 23.49
N HIS A 471 -1.56 8.57 23.00
CA HIS A 471 -2.08 9.93 22.93
C HIS A 471 -2.08 10.46 21.51
N ARG A 472 -3.13 11.20 21.16
CA ARG A 472 -3.25 11.88 19.88
C ARG A 472 -2.60 13.26 19.98
N VAL A 473 -1.53 13.47 19.22
CA VAL A 473 -0.85 14.77 19.11
C VAL A 473 -1.25 15.40 17.80
N ALA A 474 -1.75 16.63 17.86
CA ALA A 474 -2.11 17.40 16.67
C ALA A 474 -1.40 18.75 16.67
N VAL A 475 -0.86 19.11 15.52
CA VAL A 475 -0.39 20.46 15.24
C VAL A 475 -1.24 21.01 14.12
N GLN A 476 -1.78 22.19 14.32
CA GLN A 476 -2.52 22.91 13.29
C GLN A 476 -1.91 24.28 13.03
N ALA A 477 -1.98 24.70 11.77
CA ALA A 477 -1.56 26.00 11.30
C ALA A 477 -2.74 26.72 10.64
N TYR A 478 -2.93 28.01 10.92
CA TYR A 478 -3.97 28.79 10.26
C TYR A 478 -3.49 29.29 8.91
N ASP A 479 -4.16 28.86 7.85
CA ASP A 479 -4.00 29.37 6.49
C ASP A 479 -4.82 30.65 6.37
N ALA A 480 -4.15 31.80 6.49
CA ALA A 480 -4.81 33.10 6.45
C ALA A 480 -5.45 33.41 5.08
N ALA A 481 -4.88 32.87 3.99
CA ALA A 481 -5.40 33.11 2.64
C ALA A 481 -6.71 32.36 2.40
N LYS A 482 -6.85 31.17 2.99
CA LYS A 482 -8.05 30.33 2.88
C LYS A 482 -9.01 30.46 4.06
N SER A 483 -8.63 31.21 5.09
CA SER A 483 -9.37 31.33 6.36
C SER A 483 -9.72 29.96 6.95
N THR A 484 -8.76 29.04 6.95
CA THR A 484 -8.97 27.66 7.44
C THR A 484 -7.78 27.15 8.23
N TRP A 485 -8.02 26.19 9.12
CA TRP A 485 -6.96 25.48 9.81
C TRP A 485 -6.54 24.24 9.03
N VAL A 486 -5.25 24.11 8.78
CA VAL A 486 -4.64 22.89 8.25
C VAL A 486 -3.95 22.15 9.38
N LYS A 487 -4.03 20.82 9.38
CA LYS A 487 -3.67 20.02 10.56
C LYS A 487 -2.88 18.78 10.17
N SER A 488 -1.88 18.47 10.99
CA SER A 488 -1.12 17.23 11.01
C SER A 488 -1.42 16.52 12.32
N VAL A 489 -1.62 15.21 12.26
CA VAL A 489 -1.85 14.37 13.45
C VAL A 489 -0.85 13.24 13.46
N ILE A 490 -0.38 12.90 14.65
CA ILE A 490 0.37 11.68 14.94
C ILE A 490 -0.16 11.05 16.23
N TYR A 491 0.13 9.77 16.44
CA TYR A 491 -0.01 9.09 17.71
C TYR A 491 1.36 8.85 18.33
N VAL A 492 1.45 9.00 19.65
CA VAL A 492 2.64 8.67 20.44
C VAL A 492 2.24 7.81 21.63
N SER A 493 3.14 6.96 22.11
CA SER A 493 2.94 6.17 23.31
C SER A 493 3.84 6.66 24.45
N ASN A 494 3.28 6.74 25.66
CA ASN A 494 4.03 6.89 26.90
C ASN A 494 3.92 5.59 27.69
N PRO A 495 5.05 4.93 28.01
CA PRO A 495 5.05 3.68 28.75
C PRO A 495 4.52 3.82 30.17
#